data_AF-A0A5N5SSZ9-F1
#
_entry.id   AF-A0A5N5SSZ9-F1
#
_cell.length_a   1.000
_cell.length_b   1.000
_cell.length_c   1.000
_cell.angle_alpha   90.00
_cell.angle_beta   90.00
_cell.angle_gamma   90.00
#
_symmetry.space_group_name_H-M   'P 1'
#
loop_
_entity.id
_entity.type
_entity.pdbx_description
1 polymer ?
#
loop_
_entity_poly.entity_id
_entity_poly.type
_entity_poly.pdbx_seq_one_letter_code
_entity_poly.pdbx_strand_id
1 'polypeptide(L)'
;IVYLLICVLHGDPDRVIHGYDNYGNVCGQVNEHIKGVPQSGKNKTGFPYVNIAVQNGNKRKTCVHKCPDGFFAGVIVWITIAVIVVGSVGGTIALWIIWNKEDDKKQKKWLLVGAIVATIFT
;
A
#
# COMPACT_ATOMS: atom_id res chain seq x y z
N ILE A 1 16.22 5.36 15.97
CA ILE A 1 16.14 5.93 17.34
C ILE A 1 16.46 7.42 17.35
N VAL A 2 17.64 7.85 16.86
CA VAL A 2 18.02 9.28 16.81
C VAL A 2 17.04 10.15 15.98
N TYR A 3 16.57 9.66 14.84
CA TYR A 3 15.59 10.37 13.99
C TYR A 3 14.23 10.59 14.65
N LEU A 4 13.83 9.66 15.54
CA LEU A 4 12.55 9.70 16.23
C LEU A 4 12.55 10.76 17.34
N LEU A 5 13.70 10.98 17.98
CA LEU A 5 13.90 11.99 19.03
C LEU A 5 13.88 13.42 18.48
N ILE A 6 14.44 13.66 17.28
CA ILE A 6 14.44 14.99 16.66
C ILE A 6 13.02 15.47 16.34
N CYS A 7 12.14 14.56 15.90
CA CYS A 7 10.73 14.86 15.61
C CYS A 7 9.92 15.24 16.87
N VAL A 8 10.26 14.67 18.02
CA VAL A 8 9.59 14.98 19.31
C VAL A 8 10.05 16.33 19.85
N LEU A 9 11.33 16.69 19.67
CA LEU A 9 11.93 17.89 20.25
C LEU A 9 11.54 19.20 19.56
N HIS A 10 11.14 19.17 18.28
CA HIS A 10 10.88 20.38 17.48
C HIS A 10 9.39 20.70 17.26
N GLY A 11 8.48 19.92 17.85
CA GLY A 11 7.09 20.34 18.10
C GLY A 11 6.31 20.81 16.87
N ASP A 12 5.99 19.90 15.95
CA ASP A 12 4.76 19.93 15.11
C ASP A 12 4.55 18.55 14.44
N PRO A 13 4.21 17.50 15.20
CA PRO A 13 4.04 16.14 14.67
C PRO A 13 2.89 16.06 13.64
N ASP A 14 1.97 17.01 13.66
CA ASP A 14 0.82 17.05 12.75
C ASP A 14 1.27 17.19 11.28
N ARG A 15 2.42 17.81 11.02
CA ARG A 15 3.02 17.88 9.67
C ARG A 15 3.45 16.52 9.13
N VAL A 16 3.87 15.61 10.00
CA VAL A 16 4.31 14.26 9.64
C VAL A 16 3.11 13.32 9.51
N ILE A 17 2.12 13.47 10.39
CA ILE A 17 0.95 12.60 10.47
C ILE A 17 -0.08 12.95 9.40
N HIS A 18 -0.45 14.22 9.28
CA HIS A 18 -1.47 14.68 8.33
C HIS A 18 -0.89 15.03 6.95
N GLY A 19 0.42 15.23 6.88
CA GLY A 19 1.11 15.69 5.67
C GLY A 19 0.80 17.14 5.32
N TYR A 20 1.49 17.65 4.29
CA TYR A 20 1.47 19.07 3.93
C TYR A 20 1.43 19.29 2.41
N ASP A 21 0.87 20.42 1.99
CA ASP A 21 0.86 20.86 0.59
C ASP A 21 2.21 21.47 0.16
N ASN A 22 2.36 21.82 -1.13
CA ASN A 22 3.60 22.42 -1.63
C ASN A 22 4.00 23.76 -0.96
N TYR A 23 3.10 24.39 -0.19
CA TYR A 23 3.33 25.66 0.49
C TYR A 23 3.52 25.48 2.00
N GLY A 24 3.55 24.24 2.48
CA GLY A 24 3.74 23.93 3.89
C GLY A 24 2.48 24.09 4.74
N ASN A 25 1.28 24.10 4.17
CA ASN A 25 0.04 24.00 4.95
C ASN A 25 -0.23 22.53 5.29
N VAL A 26 -0.39 22.23 6.58
CA VAL A 26 -0.85 20.94 7.11
C VAL A 26 -2.31 20.72 6.71
N CYS A 27 -2.60 19.55 6.15
CA CYS A 27 -3.94 19.17 5.76
C CYS A 27 -4.80 18.84 7.00
N GLY A 28 -6.09 19.18 6.98
CA GLY A 28 -6.99 18.94 8.11
C GLY A 28 -6.82 19.89 9.30
N GLN A 29 -5.92 20.87 9.23
CA GLN A 29 -5.60 21.79 10.33
C GLN A 29 -5.74 23.26 9.93
N VAL A 30 -5.79 24.14 10.94
CA VAL A 30 -5.61 25.58 10.76
C VAL A 30 -4.12 25.87 10.79
N ASN A 31 -3.59 26.56 9.78
CA ASN A 31 -2.17 26.82 9.64
C ASN A 31 -1.82 28.27 9.95
N GLU A 32 -0.67 28.48 10.58
CA GLU A 32 -0.05 29.79 10.72
C GLU A 32 0.74 30.18 9.47
N HIS A 33 0.83 31.48 9.19
CA HIS A 33 1.56 31.98 8.03
C HIS A 33 3.06 31.92 8.24
N ILE A 34 3.76 31.30 7.28
CA ILE A 34 5.22 31.16 7.25
C ILE A 34 5.81 32.35 6.49
N LYS A 35 6.69 33.11 7.15
CA LYS A 35 7.37 34.28 6.55
C LYS A 35 8.10 33.88 5.27
N GLY A 36 7.91 34.64 4.20
CA GLY A 36 8.54 34.39 2.90
C GLY A 36 7.84 33.35 2.02
N VAL A 37 6.69 32.78 2.45
CA VAL A 37 5.91 31.83 1.66
C VAL A 37 4.49 32.36 1.46
N PRO A 38 4.19 33.03 0.33
CA PRO A 38 2.95 33.78 0.12
C PRO A 38 1.65 32.97 0.26
N GLN A 39 1.71 31.65 0.04
CA GLN A 39 0.55 30.76 0.02
C GLN A 39 0.41 29.88 1.27
N SER A 40 1.23 30.13 2.30
CA SER A 40 1.17 29.46 3.61
C SER A 40 0.15 30.13 4.56
N GLY A 41 -0.20 29.48 5.67
CA GLY A 41 -1.13 30.02 6.68
C GLY A 41 -2.60 29.91 6.32
N LYS A 42 -2.97 28.93 5.47
CA LYS A 42 -4.38 28.74 5.07
C LYS A 42 -5.09 27.77 6.01
N ASN A 43 -6.37 28.04 6.29
CA ASN A 43 -7.23 27.06 6.93
C ASN A 43 -7.50 25.89 5.97
N LYS A 44 -7.09 24.67 6.37
CA LYS A 44 -7.24 23.43 5.61
C LYS A 44 -8.04 22.37 6.39
N THR A 45 -8.80 22.74 7.42
CA THR A 45 -9.62 21.81 8.22
C THR A 45 -10.59 20.99 7.36
N GLY A 46 -11.16 21.59 6.31
CA GLY A 46 -12.02 20.90 5.36
C GLY A 46 -11.29 20.01 4.34
N PHE A 47 -9.98 19.81 4.42
CA PHE A 47 -9.20 19.05 3.44
C PHE A 47 -8.16 18.18 4.16
N PRO A 48 -8.56 17.02 4.74
CA PRO A 48 -7.70 16.23 5.60
C PRO A 48 -6.67 15.36 4.87
N TYR A 49 -6.82 15.13 3.56
CA TYR A 49 -5.95 14.20 2.83
C TYR A 49 -4.96 14.92 1.92
N VAL A 50 -3.75 14.36 1.77
CA VAL A 50 -2.74 14.85 0.81
C VAL A 50 -2.84 14.05 -0.48
N ASN A 51 -3.10 14.73 -1.60
CA ASN A 51 -2.96 14.15 -2.93
C ASN A 51 -1.58 14.50 -3.50
N ILE A 52 -0.82 13.47 -3.88
CA ILE A 52 0.49 13.59 -4.52
C ILE A 52 0.31 13.22 -5.99
N ALA A 53 0.25 14.24 -6.86
CA ALA A 53 0.11 14.05 -8.30
C ALA A 53 1.34 14.58 -9.03
N VAL A 54 1.70 13.96 -10.15
CA VAL A 54 2.69 14.52 -11.09
C VAL A 54 1.93 15.32 -12.14
N GLN A 55 2.15 16.64 -12.18
CA GLN A 55 1.59 17.50 -13.23
C GLN A 55 2.73 18.15 -14.01
N ASN A 56 2.71 18.02 -15.33
CA ASN A 56 3.75 18.55 -16.23
C ASN A 56 5.18 18.17 -15.80
N GLY A 57 5.38 16.90 -15.38
CA GLY A 57 6.68 16.40 -14.89
C GLY A 57 7.06 16.83 -13.46
N ASN A 58 6.31 17.74 -12.83
CA ASN A 58 6.57 18.23 -11.48
C ASN A 58 5.67 17.56 -10.45
N LYS A 59 6.23 17.21 -9.29
CA LYS A 59 5.48 16.64 -8.16
C LYS A 59 4.69 17.74 -7.45
N ARG A 60 3.37 17.57 -7.34
CA ARG A 60 2.46 18.52 -6.69
C ARG A 60 1.72 17.84 -5.54
N LYS A 61 1.92 18.37 -4.34
CA LYS A 61 1.19 17.98 -3.12
C LYS A 61 0.10 19.00 -2.86
N THR A 62 -1.15 18.54 -2.76
CA THR A 62 -2.32 19.40 -2.51
C THR A 62 -3.24 18.76 -1.48
N CYS A 63 -3.74 19.53 -0.51
CA CYS A 63 -4.78 19.05 0.41
C CYS A 63 -6.13 18.89 -0.32
N VAL A 64 -6.78 17.76 -0.14
CA VAL A 64 -8.06 17.40 -0.77
C VAL A 64 -9.07 16.90 0.27
N HIS A 65 -10.36 17.08 -0.01
CA HIS A 65 -11.45 16.60 0.84
C HIS A 65 -11.67 15.09 0.67
N LYS A 66 -11.44 14.61 -0.56
CA LYS A 66 -11.56 13.21 -0.93
C LYS A 66 -10.41 12.83 -1.85
N CYS A 67 -9.79 11.69 -1.60
CA CYS A 67 -8.80 11.12 -2.51
C CYS A 67 -9.50 10.60 -3.76
N PRO A 68 -8.85 10.63 -4.94
CA PRO A 68 -9.36 9.90 -6.08
C PRO A 68 -9.40 8.41 -5.71
N ASP A 69 -10.62 7.88 -5.54
CA ASP A 69 -10.83 6.47 -5.26
C ASP A 69 -10.35 5.70 -6.49
N GLY A 70 -9.17 5.10 -6.40
CA GLY A 70 -8.66 4.21 -7.42
C GLY A 70 -9.50 2.94 -7.41
N PHE A 71 -10.68 2.96 -8.04
CA PHE A 71 -11.51 1.77 -8.30
C PHE A 71 -10.65 0.60 -8.81
N PHE A 72 -9.65 0.92 -9.65
CA PHE A 72 -8.65 0.00 -10.16
C PHE A 72 -7.84 -0.74 -9.08
N ALA A 73 -7.47 -0.10 -7.96
CA ALA A 73 -6.70 -0.76 -6.91
C ALA A 73 -7.50 -1.89 -6.25
N GLY A 74 -8.78 -1.66 -5.98
CA GLY A 74 -9.66 -2.69 -5.43
C GLY A 74 -9.86 -3.86 -6.41
N VAL A 75 -10.16 -3.56 -7.68
CA VAL A 75 -10.40 -4.58 -8.70
C VAL A 75 -9.16 -5.46 -8.93
N ILE A 76 -7.97 -4.87 -9.02
CA ILE A 76 -6.73 -5.62 -9.20
C ILE A 76 -6.48 -6.54 -8.01
N VAL A 77 -6.63 -6.04 -6.77
CA VAL A 77 -6.44 -6.86 -5.57
C VAL A 77 -7.38 -8.06 -5.57
N TRP A 78 -8.67 -7.85 -5.87
CA TRP A 78 -9.64 -8.95 -5.92
C TRP A 78 -9.35 -9.96 -7.04
N ILE A 79 -8.93 -9.51 -8.22
CA ILE A 79 -8.54 -10.40 -9.32
C ILE A 79 -7.30 -11.22 -8.93
N THR A 80 -6.28 -10.58 -8.37
CA THR A 80 -5.05 -11.27 -7.93
C THR A 80 -5.38 -12.31 -6.86
N ILE A 81 -6.22 -11.98 -5.88
CA ILE A 81 -6.69 -12.93 -4.87
C ILE A 81 -7.44 -14.09 -5.52
N ALA A 82 -8.37 -13.81 -6.45
CA ALA A 82 -9.14 -14.85 -7.13
C ALA A 82 -8.23 -15.81 -7.92
N VAL A 83 -7.23 -15.28 -8.65
CA VAL A 83 -6.27 -16.09 -9.41
C VAL A 83 -5.43 -16.97 -8.48
N ILE A 84 -4.94 -16.43 -7.36
CA ILE A 84 -4.15 -17.19 -6.38
C ILE A 84 -4.99 -18.31 -5.75
N VAL A 85 -6.23 -18.00 -5.35
CA VAL A 85 -7.15 -18.99 -4.75
C VAL A 85 -7.47 -20.11 -5.75
N VAL A 86 -7.81 -19.76 -7.00
CA VAL A 86 -8.10 -20.75 -8.04
C VAL A 86 -6.87 -21.59 -8.37
N GLY A 87 -5.69 -20.99 -8.48
CA GLY A 87 -4.43 -21.70 -8.70
C GLY A 87 -4.10 -22.67 -7.57
N SER A 88 -4.25 -22.23 -6.32
CA SER A 88 -3.98 -23.06 -5.14
C SER A 88 -4.96 -24.24 -5.05
N VAL A 89 -6.27 -23.97 -5.09
CA VAL A 89 -7.30 -25.01 -4.99
C VAL A 89 -7.22 -25.99 -6.16
N GLY A 90 -7.07 -25.46 -7.38
CA GLY A 90 -6.93 -26.29 -8.59
C GLY A 90 -5.68 -27.17 -8.55
N GLY A 91 -4.54 -26.61 -8.14
CA GLY A 91 -3.29 -27.34 -7.98
C GLY A 91 -3.40 -28.46 -6.94
N THR A 92 -4.02 -28.18 -5.78
CA THR A 92 -4.24 -29.18 -4.73
C THR A 92 -5.14 -30.33 -5.21
N ILE A 93 -6.23 -30.03 -5.93
CA ILE A 93 -7.13 -31.07 -6.47
C ILE A 93 -6.41 -31.95 -7.49
N ALA A 94 -5.65 -31.35 -8.42
CA ALA A 94 -4.91 -32.10 -9.43
C ALA A 94 -3.84 -33.02 -8.81
N LEU A 95 -3.07 -32.50 -7.86
CA LEU A 95 -2.07 -33.28 -7.11
C LEU A 95 -2.71 -34.46 -6.37
N TRP A 96 -3.87 -34.25 -5.75
CA TRP A 96 -4.58 -35.30 -5.03
C TRP A 96 -5.06 -36.42 -5.95
N ILE A 97 -5.60 -36.09 -7.13
CA ILE A 97 -6.04 -37.06 -8.12
C ILE A 97 -4.86 -37.90 -8.63
N ILE A 98 -3.72 -37.25 -8.94
CA ILE A 98 -2.51 -37.93 -9.41
C ILE A 98 -1.97 -38.85 -8.31
N TRP A 99 -1.86 -38.36 -7.08
CA TRP A 99 -1.37 -39.13 -5.94
C TRP A 99 -2.21 -40.38 -5.64
N ASN A 100 -3.54 -40.28 -5.82
CA ASN A 100 -4.45 -41.38 -5.59
C ASN A 100 -4.38 -42.46 -6.69
N LYS A 101 -4.00 -42.08 -7.91
CA LYS A 101 -3.83 -43.02 -9.04
C LYS A 101 -2.44 -43.65 -9.10
N GLU A 102 -1.46 -43.04 -8.46
CA GLU A 102 -0.10 -43.56 -8.43
C GLU A 102 -0.01 -44.71 -7.41
N ASP A 103 0.52 -45.88 -7.80
CA ASP A 103 0.79 -46.98 -6.86
C ASP A 103 2.27 -47.02 -6.42
N ASP A 104 3.18 -46.38 -7.18
CA ASP A 104 4.61 -46.39 -6.88
C ASP A 104 4.96 -45.47 -5.69
N LYS A 105 5.46 -46.07 -4.59
CA LYS A 105 5.92 -45.35 -3.40
C LYS A 105 7.04 -44.34 -3.68
N LYS A 106 7.88 -44.59 -4.70
CA LYS A 106 8.96 -43.68 -5.11
C LYS A 106 8.39 -42.42 -5.75
N GLN A 107 7.39 -42.56 -6.62
CA GLN A 107 6.70 -41.43 -7.24
C GLN A 107 5.92 -40.61 -6.21
N LYS A 108 5.22 -41.27 -5.26
CA LYS A 108 4.56 -40.58 -4.14
C LYS A 108 5.51 -39.70 -3.33
N LYS A 109 6.73 -40.17 -3.05
CA LYS A 109 7.75 -39.37 -2.36
C LYS A 109 8.17 -38.14 -3.16
N TRP A 110 8.37 -38.27 -4.47
CA TRP A 110 8.72 -37.14 -5.33
C TRP A 110 7.61 -36.10 -5.44
N LEU A 111 6.35 -36.53 -5.55
CA LEU A 111 5.19 -35.63 -5.51
C LEU A 111 5.10 -34.85 -4.19
N LEU A 112 5.38 -35.51 -3.07
CA LEU A 112 5.35 -34.90 -1.74
C LEU A 112 6.46 -33.84 -1.57
N VAL A 113 7.67 -34.14 -2.06
CA VAL A 113 8.78 -33.17 -2.10
C VAL A 113 8.45 -31.99 -3.01
N GLY A 114 7.89 -32.25 -4.20
CA GLY A 114 7.47 -31.20 -5.14
C GLY A 114 6.42 -30.25 -4.54
N ALA A 115 5.44 -30.79 -3.81
CA ALA A 115 4.42 -29.98 -3.13
C ALA A 115 5.02 -29.09 -2.01
N ILE A 116 5.94 -29.62 -1.21
CA ILE A 116 6.63 -28.84 -0.16
C ILE A 116 7.46 -27.71 -0.81
N VAL A 117 8.22 -28.02 -1.86
CA VAL A 117 9.03 -27.01 -2.56
C VAL A 117 8.14 -25.93 -3.17
N ALA A 118 7.03 -26.28 -3.80
CA ALA A 118 6.09 -25.31 -4.36
C ALA A 118 5.60 -24.29 -3.30
N THR A 119 5.34 -24.72 -2.05
CA THR A 119 4.90 -23.82 -0.98
C THR A 119 5.97 -22.84 -0.48
N ILE A 120 7.25 -23.10 -0.73
CA ILE A 120 8.35 -22.21 -0.32
C ILE A 120 8.57 -21.10 -1.36
N PHE A 121 8.24 -21.37 -2.63
CA PHE A 121 8.45 -20.47 -3.75
C PHE A 121 7.17 -19.75 -4.22
N THR A 122 6.03 -19.99 -3.57
CA THR A 122 4.76 -19.27 -3.78
C THR A 122 4.61 -18.17 -2.75
#